data_AF-A0A3D9C3B5-F1
#
_entry.id   AF-A0A3D9C3B5-F1
#
_cell.length_a   1.000
_cell.length_b   1.000
_cell.length_c   1.000
_cell.angle_alpha   90.00
_cell.angle_beta   90.00
_cell.angle_gamma   90.00
#
_symmetry.space_group_name_H-M   'P 1'
#
loop_
_entity.id
_entity.type
_entity.pdbx_description
1 polymer ?
#
loop_
_entity_poly.entity_id
_entity_poly.type
_entity_poly.pdbx_seq_one_letter_code
_entity_poly.pdbx_strand_id
1 'polypeptide(L)' 'MKDWCVKNEIVLHYIQPGKPTQNSLIERFNRTFRTEFLDVYLFENIRQMGNYSEIWMYNNVK' A
#
# COMPACT_ATOMS: atom_id res chain seq x y z
N MET A 1 15.86 -8.62 5.06
CA MET A 1 14.62 -8.02 5.61
C MET A 1 14.56 -8.17 7.13
N LYS A 2 14.47 -9.39 7.68
CA LYS A 2 14.45 -9.61 9.15
C LYS A 2 15.64 -8.95 9.86
N ASP A 3 16.86 -9.18 9.38
CA ASP A 3 18.07 -8.59 10.00
C ASP A 3 18.09 -7.06 9.94
N TRP A 4 17.55 -6.48 8.86
CA TRP A 4 17.40 -5.03 8.74
C TRP A 4 16.35 -4.51 9.74
N CYS A 5 15.21 -5.19 9.89
CA CYS A 5 14.21 -4.81 10.88
C CYS A 5 14.78 -4.88 12.30
N VAL A 6 15.50 -5.95 12.64
CA VAL A 6 16.17 -6.09 13.95
C VAL A 6 17.17 -4.96 14.18
N LYS A 7 18.00 -4.65 13.17
CA LYS A 7 18.97 -3.55 13.24
C LYS A 7 18.32 -2.17 13.46
N ASN A 8 17.09 -1.98 12.98
CA ASN A 8 16.35 -0.73 13.10
C ASN A 8 15.26 -0.78 14.19
N GLU A 9 15.31 -1.78 15.08
CA GLU A 9 14.36 -1.94 16.19
C GLU A 9 12.88 -2.02 15.74
N ILE A 10 12.65 -2.53 14.52
CA ILE A 10 11.31 -2.74 13.97
C ILE A 10 10.85 -4.16 14.28
N VAL A 11 9.73 -4.27 15.01
CA VAL A 11 9.08 -5.55 15.30
C VAL A 11 8.21 -5.98 14.12
N LEU A 12 8.47 -7.18 13.61
CA LEU A 12 7.68 -7.78 12.53
C LEU A 12 6.48 -8.53 13.10
N HIS A 13 5.27 -8.09 12.73
CA HIS A 13 4.02 -8.79 13.00
C HIS A 13 3.49 -9.43 11.72
N TYR A 14 3.40 -10.77 11.72
CA TYR A 14 2.80 -11.52 10.62
C TYR A 14 1.30 -11.68 10.84
N ILE A 15 0.55 -11.72 9.73
CA ILE A 15 -0.87 -12.09 9.75
C ILE A 15 -0.98 -13.54 10.22
N GLN A 16 -1.83 -13.77 11.21
CA GLN A 16 -2.06 -15.11 11.74
C GLN A 16 -2.96 -15.90 10.78
N PRO A 17 -2.65 -17.18 10.50
CA PRO A 17 -3.53 -18.05 9.74
C PRO A 17 -4.96 -18.05 10.34
N GLY A 18 -5.97 -17.89 9.48
CA GLY A 18 -7.37 -17.85 9.90
C GLY A 18 -7.83 -16.51 10.51
N LYS A 19 -6.99 -15.47 10.53
CA LYS A 19 -7.36 -14.11 10.99
C LYS A 19 -7.25 -13.06 9.87
N PRO A 20 -8.09 -13.14 8.82
CA PRO A 20 -8.03 -12.22 7.68
C PRO A 20 -8.29 -10.76 8.07
N THR A 21 -9.01 -10.52 9.18
CA THR A 21 -9.30 -9.17 9.68
C THR A 21 -8.03 -8.38 10.04
N GLN A 22 -6.90 -9.05 10.34
CA GLN A 22 -5.60 -8.40 10.58
C GLN A 22 -5.04 -7.72 9.33
N ASN A 23 -5.50 -8.11 8.13
CA ASN A 23 -5.09 -7.53 6.85
C ASN A 23 -6.15 -6.59 6.23
N SER A 24 -7.30 -6.44 6.88
CA SER A 24 -8.48 -5.76 6.32
C SER A 24 -8.22 -4.33 5.83
N LEU A 25 -7.36 -3.57 6.51
CA LEU A 25 -6.99 -2.21 6.12
C LEU A 25 -6.20 -2.18 4.81
N ILE A 26 -5.21 -3.08 4.66
CA ILE A 26 -4.40 -3.18 3.44
C ILE A 26 -5.25 -3.70 2.27
N GLU A 27 -6.14 -4.66 2.52
CA GLU A 27 -7.08 -5.15 1.50
C GLU A 27 -8.02 -4.06 1.00
N ARG A 28 -8.58 -3.27 1.93
CA ARG A 28 -9.41 -2.11 1.59
C ARG A 28 -8.62 -1.09 0.79
N PHE A 29 -7.43 -0.72 1.26
CA PHE A 29 -6.56 0.21 0.56
C PHE A 29 -6.24 -0.26 -0.87
N ASN A 30 -5.80 -1.51 -1.04
CA ASN A 30 -5.45 -2.05 -2.34
C ASN A 30 -6.65 -2.06 -3.30
N ARG A 31 -7.86 -2.34 -2.80
CA ARG A 31 -9.08 -2.26 -3.60
C ARG A 31 -9.33 -0.83 -4.08
N THR A 32 -9.37 0.12 -3.15
CA THR A 32 -9.59 1.55 -3.45
C THR A 32 -8.52 2.09 -4.40
N PHE A 33 -7.23 1.86 -4.12
CA PHE A 33 -6.14 2.31 -4.98
C PHE A 33 -6.23 1.72 -6.39
N ARG A 34 -6.66 0.46 -6.51
CA ARG A 34 -6.86 -0.15 -7.84
C ARG A 34 -8.03 0.50 -8.58
N THR A 35 -9.21 0.55 -7.97
CA THR A 35 -10.43 0.95 -8.66
C THR A 35 -10.58 2.45 -8.86
N GLU A 36 -10.01 3.26 -7.97
CA GLU A 36 -10.19 4.71 -7.97
C GLU A 36 -8.97 5.47 -8.50
N PHE A 37 -7.81 4.82 -8.57
CA PHE A 37 -6.60 5.42 -9.13
C PHE A 37 -6.10 4.63 -10.35
N LEU A 38 -5.68 3.37 -10.20
CA LEU A 38 -5.04 2.65 -11.31
C LEU A 38 -5.98 2.40 -12.51
N ASP A 39 -7.27 2.14 -12.26
CA ASP A 39 -8.24 1.89 -13.33
C ASP A 39 -8.73 3.20 -13.99
N VAL A 40 -8.53 4.35 -13.34
CA VAL A 40 -9.03 5.67 -13.79
C VAL A 40 -8.01 6.44 -14.65
N TYR A 41 -6.72 6.23 -14.39
CA TYR A 41 -5.64 6.97 -15.05
C TYR A 41 -4.87 6.10 -16.04
N LEU A 42 -4.54 6.67 -17.21
CA LEU A 42 -3.56 6.11 -18.14
C LEU A 42 -2.19 6.77 -17.87
N PHE A 43 -1.14 5.96 -17.78
CA PHE A 43 0.22 6.42 -17.54
C PHE A 43 1.13 6.09 -18.72
N GLU A 44 1.98 7.03 -19.09
CA GLU A 44 2.99 6.86 -20.14
C GLU A 44 4.20 6.09 -19.61
N ASN A 45 4.50 6.21 -18.31
CA ASN A 45 5.62 5.53 -17.67
C ASN A 45 5.46 5.44 -16.14
N ILE A 46 6.30 4.62 -15.51
CA ILE A 46 6.28 4.37 -14.06
C ILE A 46 6.58 5.62 -13.24
N ARG A 47 7.41 6.55 -13.75
CA ARG A 47 7.72 7.80 -13.04
C ARG A 47 6.49 8.70 -12.96
N GLN A 48 5.73 8.82 -14.05
CA GLN A 48 4.47 9.57 -14.05
C GLN A 48 3.45 8.93 -13.11
N MET A 49 3.30 7.60 -13.17
CA MET A 49 2.45 6.86 -12.22
C MET A 49 2.85 7.14 -10.76
N GLY A 50 4.15 7.14 -10.45
CA GLY A 50 4.68 7.46 -9.13
C GLY A 50 4.29 8.86 -8.65
N ASN A 51 4.54 9.88 -9.47
CA ASN A 51 4.18 11.26 -9.13
C ASN A 51 2.67 11.43 -8.89
N TYR A 52 1.83 10.82 -9.75
CA TYR A 52 0.38 10.92 -9.60
C TYR A 52 -0.10 10.12 -8.39
N SER A 53 0.54 9.00 -8.07
CA SER A 53 0.22 8.21 -6.89
C SER A 53 0.49 8.99 -5.62
N GLU A 54 1.60 9.73 -5.52
CA GLU A 54 1.92 10.54 -4.34
C GLU A 54 0.85 11.61 -4.09
N ILE A 55 0.44 12.33 -5.14
CA ILE A 55 -0.62 13.34 -5.07
C ILE A 55 -1.95 12.71 -4.68
N TRP A 56 -2.31 11.58 -5.29
CA TRP A 56 -3.56 10.89 -4.98
C TRP A 56 -3.56 10.38 -3.54
N MET A 57 -2.45 9.81 -3.07
CA MET A 57 -2.29 9.33 -1.70
C MET A 57 -2.47 10.47 -0.69
N TYR A 58 -1.83 11.63 -0.92
CA TYR A 58 -1.98 12.80 -0.05
C TYR A 58 -3.44 13.26 0.08
N ASN A 59 -4.23 13.15 -0.99
CA ASN A 59 -5.62 13.61 -1.00
C ASN A 59 -6.63 12.56 -0.51
N ASN A 60 -6.34 11.27 -0.65
CA ASN A 60 -7.34 10.20 -0.49
C ASN A 60 -7.00 9.17 0.60
N VAL A 61 -5.76 9.14 1.09
CA VAL A 61 -5.34 8.28 2.19
C VAL A 61 -5.16 9.14 3.44
N LYS A 62 -5.93 8.80 4.48
CA LYS A 62 -5.89 9.46 5.79
C LYS A 62 -5.00 8.68 6.75
#